data_AF-A0A4Y2G5M4-F1
#
_entry.id   AF-A0A4Y2G5M4-F1
#
_cell.length_a   1.000
_cell.length_b   1.000
_cell.length_c   1.000
_cell.angle_alpha   90.00
_cell.angle_beta   90.00
_cell.angle_gamma   90.00
#
_symmetry.space_group_name_H-M   'P 1'
#
loop_
_entity.id
_entity.type
_entity.pdbx_description
1 polymer ?
#
loop_
_entity_poly.entity_id
_entity_poly.type
_entity_poly.pdbx_seq_one_letter_code
_entity_poly.pdbx_strand_id
1 'polypeptide(L)'
;MRDRSIFYFKTDNIKRCSDHTKRVILCTFEYVGSGPEPCPENSPSFRAVQCSAYDDVPYKEELHTWLPVATPMTPCQLHCKPDGKFFSVMLSDTVADGTECNPGTRDVCINGKCR
;
A
#
# COMPACT_ATOMS: atom_id res chain seq x y z
N MET A 1 0.02 28.70 11.30
CA MET A 1 0.55 27.61 12.16
C MET A 1 -0.40 26.42 12.00
N ARG A 2 -0.08 25.45 11.14
CA ARG A 2 -0.84 24.19 11.06
C ARG A 2 0.08 23.12 11.60
N ASP A 3 -0.31 22.55 12.73
CA ASP A 3 0.37 21.45 13.37
C ASP A 3 0.42 20.26 12.39
N ARG A 4 1.59 20.03 11.79
CA ARG A 4 1.87 18.89 10.90
C ARG A 4 2.29 17.70 11.74
N SER A 5 1.46 17.30 12.69
CA SER A 5 1.69 16.11 13.49
C SER A 5 1.63 14.88 12.59
N ILE A 6 2.75 14.15 12.51
CA ILE A 6 2.84 12.87 11.81
C ILE A 6 2.61 11.75 12.81
N PHE A 7 1.74 10.82 12.45
CA PHE A 7 1.39 9.68 13.28
C PHE A 7 2.12 8.44 12.80
N TYR A 8 2.82 7.79 13.73
CA TYR A 8 3.63 6.61 13.49
C TYR A 8 2.85 5.35 13.89
N PHE A 9 2.80 4.36 13.01
CA PHE A 9 2.19 3.06 13.29
C PHE A 9 3.14 1.93 12.90
N LYS A 10 3.35 0.99 13.83
CA LYS A 10 4.14 -0.22 13.61
C LYS A 10 3.17 -1.39 13.37
N THR A 11 3.27 -2.03 12.22
CA THR A 11 2.51 -3.25 11.90
C THR A 11 3.47 -4.27 11.28
N ASP A 12 3.60 -5.45 11.90
CA ASP A 12 4.32 -6.63 11.39
C ASP A 12 5.58 -6.31 10.56
N ASN A 13 6.59 -5.75 11.25
CA ASN A 13 7.90 -5.32 10.74
C ASN A 13 7.95 -4.11 9.79
N ILE A 14 6.82 -3.47 9.51
CA ILE A 14 6.75 -2.28 8.66
C ILE A 14 6.44 -1.03 9.51
N LYS A 15 7.31 -0.02 9.42
CA LYS A 15 7.13 1.30 10.04
C LYS A 15 6.38 2.21 9.05
N ARG A 16 5.15 2.59 9.37
CA ARG A 16 4.30 3.46 8.53
C ARG A 16 4.16 4.83 9.18
N CYS A 17 4.30 5.88 8.38
CA CYS A 17 4.01 7.26 8.79
C CYS A 17 2.75 7.73 8.07
N SER A 18 1.84 8.36 8.81
CA SER A 18 0.65 9.01 8.28
C SER A 18 0.72 10.50 8.57
N ASP A 19 0.63 11.32 7.53
CA ASP A 19 0.55 12.77 7.70
C ASP A 19 -0.90 13.23 7.98
N HIS A 20 -1.09 14.55 8.19
CA HIS A 20 -2.42 15.14 8.39
C HIS A 20 -3.40 14.93 7.21
N THR A 21 -2.91 14.51 6.04
CA THR A 21 -3.73 14.14 4.87
C THR A 21 -4.05 12.65 4.79
N LYS A 22 -3.68 11.88 5.83
CA LYS A 22 -3.84 10.42 5.93
C LYS A 22 -3.07 9.63 4.88
N ARG A 23 -2.08 10.25 4.22
CA ARG A 23 -1.22 9.55 3.27
C ARG A 23 -0.27 8.65 4.03
N VAL A 24 -0.42 7.34 3.84
CA VAL A 24 0.45 6.33 4.45
C VAL A 24 1.66 6.18 3.55
N ILE A 25 2.84 6.51 4.09
CA ILE A 25 4.11 6.33 3.38
C ILE A 25 5.04 5.41 4.16
N LEU A 26 5.78 4.58 3.42
CA LEU A 26 6.69 3.56 3.95
C LEU A 26 8.08 4.16 4.13
N CYS A 27 8.50 4.32 5.38
CA CYS A 27 9.82 4.87 5.74
C CYS A 27 10.68 3.76 6.36
N THR A 28 11.74 3.32 5.69
CA THR A 28 12.75 2.45 6.32
C THR A 28 13.93 3.26 6.88
N PHE A 29 13.88 3.39 8.21
CA PHE A 29 14.93 3.63 9.23
C PHE A 29 15.66 4.98 9.41
N GLU A 30 15.26 5.64 10.52
CA GLU A 30 16.07 6.18 11.64
C GLU A 30 17.36 6.97 11.35
N TYR A 31 17.25 8.31 11.50
CA TYR A 31 18.21 9.07 12.28
C TYR A 31 17.47 9.90 13.35
N VAL A 32 17.86 9.67 14.61
CA VAL A 32 17.45 10.44 15.77
C VAL A 32 17.86 11.91 15.56
N GLY A 33 16.87 12.81 15.45
CA GLY A 33 17.08 14.26 15.56
C GLY A 33 16.70 15.12 14.35
N SER A 34 16.40 14.54 13.19
CA SER A 34 15.86 15.27 12.03
C SER A 34 14.41 14.89 11.82
N GLY A 35 13.58 15.89 11.57
CA GLY A 35 12.14 15.70 11.32
C GLY A 35 11.84 14.73 10.16
N PRO A 36 10.55 14.48 9.90
CA PRO A 36 10.12 13.52 8.90
C PRO A 36 10.68 13.85 7.52
N GLU A 37 11.52 12.96 6.98
CA GLU A 37 11.93 13.05 5.59
C GLU A 37 10.80 12.55 4.66
N PRO A 38 10.55 13.24 3.54
CA PRO A 38 9.62 12.75 2.53
C PRO A 38 10.11 11.40 2.02
N CYS A 39 9.19 10.49 1.74
CA CYS A 39 9.58 9.24 1.10
C CYS A 39 10.11 9.49 -0.31
N PRO A 40 11.02 8.63 -0.80
CA PRO A 40 11.53 8.74 -2.15
C PRO A 40 10.39 8.81 -3.18
N GLU A 41 10.57 9.60 -4.23
CA GLU A 41 9.58 9.81 -5.29
C GLU A 41 9.15 8.49 -5.97
N ASN A 42 10.01 7.48 -5.94
CA ASN A 42 9.78 6.14 -6.49
C ASN A 42 9.33 5.11 -5.42
N SER A 43 8.77 5.57 -4.30
CA SER A 43 8.26 4.67 -3.26
C SER A 43 7.04 3.87 -3.76
N PRO A 44 6.95 2.57 -3.42
CA PRO A 44 5.83 1.74 -3.83
C PRO A 44 4.53 2.21 -3.17
N SER A 45 3.43 2.12 -3.91
CA SER A 45 2.09 2.43 -3.36
C SER A 45 1.70 1.44 -2.26
N PHE A 46 0.75 1.83 -1.39
CA PHE A 46 0.31 0.93 -0.33
C PHE A 46 -0.29 -0.38 -0.87
N ARG A 47 -0.93 -0.31 -2.04
CA ARG A 47 -1.44 -1.48 -2.77
C ARG A 47 -0.30 -2.33 -3.32
N ALA A 48 0.78 -1.71 -3.84
CA ALA A 48 1.95 -2.44 -4.33
C ALA A 48 2.61 -3.27 -3.22
N VAL A 49 2.74 -2.68 -2.03
CA VAL A 49 3.35 -3.38 -0.87
C VAL A 49 2.50 -4.52 -0.34
N GLN A 50 1.18 -4.41 -0.48
CA GLN A 50 0.28 -5.54 -0.18
C GLN A 50 0.42 -6.66 -1.21
N CYS A 51 0.63 -6.35 -2.50
CA CYS A 51 0.92 -7.38 -3.50
C CYS A 51 2.28 -8.06 -3.23
N SER A 52 3.34 -7.31 -2.93
CA SER A 52 4.67 -7.87 -2.67
C SER A 52 4.73 -8.78 -1.44
N ALA A 53 3.75 -8.70 -0.53
CA ALA A 53 3.64 -9.63 0.60
C ALA A 53 3.40 -11.08 0.15
N TYR A 54 3.00 -11.30 -1.11
CA TYR A 54 2.80 -12.62 -1.70
C TYR A 54 3.98 -13.07 -2.59
N ASP A 55 5.07 -12.29 -2.67
CA ASP A 55 6.21 -12.62 -3.54
C ASP A 55 6.92 -13.91 -3.10
N ASP A 56 6.94 -14.17 -1.78
CA ASP A 56 7.51 -15.37 -1.16
C ASP A 56 6.48 -16.52 -1.02
N VAL A 57 5.26 -16.36 -1.55
CA VAL A 57 4.18 -17.35 -1.49
C VAL A 57 3.97 -17.97 -2.87
N PRO A 58 4.19 -19.29 -3.05
CA PRO A 58 3.98 -19.94 -4.34
C PRO A 58 2.53 -19.86 -4.82
N TYR A 59 2.33 -19.42 -6.05
CA TYR A 59 1.05 -19.47 -6.76
C TYR A 59 1.17 -20.44 -7.93
N LYS A 60 0.36 -21.51 -7.91
CA LYS A 60 0.45 -22.61 -8.89
C LYS A 60 1.89 -23.13 -9.04
N GLU A 61 2.53 -23.39 -7.89
CA GLU A 61 3.89 -23.96 -7.79
C GLU A 61 5.04 -23.03 -8.26
N GLU A 62 4.75 -21.79 -8.65
CA GLU A 62 5.74 -20.79 -9.04
C GLU A 62 5.74 -19.58 -8.08
N LEU A 63 6.91 -19.00 -7.83
CA LEU A 63 7.03 -17.70 -7.18
C LEU A 63 6.90 -16.59 -8.22
N HIS A 64 6.28 -15.49 -7.83
CA HIS A 64 6.00 -14.36 -8.70
C HIS A 64 6.31 -13.07 -7.98
N THR A 65 6.86 -12.10 -8.71
CA THR A 65 6.85 -10.71 -8.27
C THR A 65 5.50 -10.10 -8.63
N TRP A 66 4.73 -9.68 -7.64
CA TRP A 66 3.36 -9.23 -7.81
C TRP A 66 3.25 -7.71 -7.94
N LEU A 67 2.62 -7.28 -9.02
CA LEU A 67 2.32 -5.88 -9.29
C LEU A 67 0.83 -5.58 -9.05
N PRO A 68 0.48 -4.43 -8.46
CA PRO A 68 -0.91 -4.09 -8.18
C PRO A 68 -1.71 -3.84 -9.45
N VAL A 69 -2.98 -4.25 -9.44
CA VAL A 69 -3.96 -3.98 -10.50
C VAL A 69 -5.10 -3.16 -9.93
N ALA A 70 -5.39 -2.01 -10.56
CA ALA A 70 -6.53 -1.19 -10.20
C ALA A 70 -7.80 -1.76 -10.84
N THR A 71 -8.81 -2.04 -10.02
CA THR A 71 -10.11 -2.58 -10.44
C THR A 71 -11.22 -1.59 -10.07
N PRO A 72 -11.70 -0.74 -11.01
CA PRO A 72 -12.70 0.29 -10.69
C PRO A 72 -14.01 -0.26 -10.11
N MET A 73 -14.38 -1.48 -10.48
CA MET A 73 -15.59 -2.15 -9.96
C MET A 73 -15.43 -2.67 -8.54
N THR A 74 -14.22 -3.03 -8.14
CA THR A 74 -13.93 -3.64 -6.82
C THR A 74 -12.66 -3.03 -6.22
N PRO A 75 -12.63 -1.71 -6.01
CA PRO A 75 -11.38 -1.00 -5.75
C PRO A 75 -10.76 -1.34 -4.40
N CYS A 76 -11.53 -1.93 -3.48
CA CYS A 76 -11.04 -2.38 -2.18
C CYS A 76 -10.69 -3.86 -2.10
N GLN A 77 -10.73 -4.61 -3.21
CA GLN A 77 -10.13 -5.93 -3.31
C GLN A 77 -8.66 -5.82 -3.70
N LEU A 78 -7.84 -6.79 -3.27
CA LEU A 78 -6.43 -6.85 -3.64
C LEU A 78 -6.27 -7.70 -4.90
N HIS A 79 -6.30 -7.05 -6.06
CA HIS A 79 -5.97 -7.66 -7.34
C HIS A 79 -4.51 -7.38 -7.69
N CYS A 80 -3.79 -8.44 -8.05
CA CYS A 80 -2.38 -8.37 -8.43
C CYS A 80 -2.14 -9.18 -9.71
N LYS A 81 -1.11 -8.80 -10.46
CA LYS A 81 -0.64 -9.55 -11.63
C LYS A 81 0.84 -9.90 -11.44
N PRO A 82 1.31 -11.06 -11.93
CA PRO A 82 2.73 -11.34 -11.96
C PRO A 82 3.42 -10.38 -12.93
N ASP A 83 4.63 -9.94 -12.59
CA ASP A 83 5.45 -9.17 -13.53
C ASP A 83 5.71 -9.98 -14.81
N GLY A 84 5.63 -9.29 -15.95
CA GLY A 84 5.76 -9.91 -17.28
C GLY A 84 4.63 -10.85 -17.72
N LYS A 85 3.58 -11.09 -16.92
CA LYS A 85 2.43 -11.94 -17.30
C LYS A 85 1.15 -11.11 -17.52
N PHE A 86 0.25 -11.62 -18.35
CA PHE A 86 -0.97 -10.89 -18.78
C PHE A 86 -2.21 -11.15 -17.91
N PHE A 87 -2.18 -12.16 -17.04
CA PHE A 87 -3.30 -12.47 -16.17
C PHE A 87 -3.20 -11.71 -14.84
N SER A 88 -4.35 -11.48 -14.21
CA SER A 88 -4.45 -10.97 -12.84
C SER A 88 -5.25 -11.92 -11.98
N VAL A 89 -5.02 -11.86 -10.67
CA VAL A 89 -5.70 -12.70 -9.68
C VAL A 89 -6.06 -11.86 -8.46
N MET A 90 -7.12 -12.26 -7.77
CA MET A 90 -7.47 -11.70 -6.47
C MET A 90 -6.68 -12.45 -5.39
N LEU A 91 -5.75 -11.77 -4.72
CA LEU A 91 -4.94 -12.36 -3.64
C LEU A 91 -5.57 -12.17 -2.25
N SER A 92 -6.43 -11.15 -2.10
CA SER A 92 -7.22 -10.90 -0.88
C SER A 92 -8.55 -10.22 -1.20
N ASP A 93 -9.60 -10.58 -0.47
CA ASP A 93 -10.93 -9.97 -0.56
C ASP A 93 -10.93 -8.49 -0.15
N THR A 94 -9.98 -8.09 0.70
CA THR A 94 -9.86 -6.71 1.17
C THR A 94 -8.42 -6.24 1.18
N VAL A 95 -8.20 -5.01 0.70
CA VAL A 95 -6.98 -4.25 0.95
C VAL A 95 -7.01 -3.69 2.38
N ALA A 96 -5.83 -3.42 2.93
CA ALA A 96 -5.69 -2.77 4.22
C ALA A 96 -6.35 -1.38 4.24
N ASP A 97 -6.93 -1.02 5.38
CA ASP A 97 -7.57 0.27 5.56
C ASP A 97 -6.61 1.44 5.30
N GLY A 98 -7.11 2.48 4.64
CA GLY A 98 -6.31 3.62 4.19
C GLY A 98 -5.66 3.44 2.81
N THR A 99 -5.82 2.29 2.16
CA THR A 99 -5.40 2.10 0.76
C THR A 99 -6.27 2.94 -0.17
N GLU A 100 -5.66 3.73 -1.05
CA GLU A 100 -6.37 4.51 -2.07
C GLU A 100 -7.21 3.60 -2.97
N CYS A 101 -8.51 3.90 -3.11
CA CYS A 101 -9.40 3.17 -4.01
C CYS A 101 -9.53 3.83 -5.38
N ASN A 102 -9.54 5.16 -5.44
CA ASN A 102 -9.71 5.92 -6.68
C ASN A 102 -8.48 6.82 -6.91
N PRO A 103 -7.65 6.53 -7.93
CA PRO A 103 -6.46 7.33 -8.21
C PRO A 103 -6.76 8.82 -8.38
N GLY A 104 -6.01 9.66 -7.66
CA GLY A 104 -6.11 11.12 -7.77
C GLY A 104 -7.25 11.73 -6.94
N THR A 105 -7.98 10.91 -6.18
CA THR A 105 -8.98 11.37 -5.21
C THR A 105 -8.40 11.33 -3.79
N ARG A 106 -9.25 11.55 -2.78
CA ARG A 106 -8.89 11.29 -1.37
C ARG A 106 -9.58 10.04 -0.83
N ASP A 107 -10.18 9.26 -1.73
CA ASP A 107 -11.02 8.14 -1.34
C ASP A 107 -10.13 6.96 -0.96
N VAL A 108 -10.45 6.36 0.18
CA VAL A 108 -9.69 5.24 0.74
C VAL A 108 -10.59 4.08 1.10
N CYS A 109 -10.02 2.88 1.12
CA CYS A 109 -10.70 1.70 1.60
C CYS A 109 -10.77 1.71 3.13
N ILE A 110 -11.97 1.50 3.68
CA ILE A 110 -12.23 1.32 5.10
C ILE A 110 -13.21 0.16 5.24
N ASN A 111 -12.81 -0.92 5.92
CA ASN A 111 -13.60 -2.14 6.07
C ASN A 111 -14.11 -2.67 4.71
N GLY A 112 -13.22 -2.72 3.70
CA GLY A 112 -13.53 -3.23 2.36
C GLY A 112 -14.45 -2.34 1.50
N LYS A 113 -14.77 -1.11 1.93
CA LYS A 113 -15.59 -0.16 1.17
C LYS A 113 -14.79 1.11 0.87
N CYS A 114 -14.91 1.62 -0.34
CA CYS A 114 -14.31 2.89 -0.73
C CYS A 114 -15.11 4.05 -0.11
N ARG A 115 -14.41 5.00 0.52
CA ARG A 115 -14.99 6.09 1.32
C ARG A 115 -14.23 7.38 1.12
#